data_AF-A0A2J4PB18-F1
#
_entry.id   AF-A0A2J4PB18-F1
#
_cell.length_a   1.000
_cell.length_b   1.000
_cell.length_c   1.000
_cell.angle_alpha   90.00
_cell.angle_beta   90.00
_cell.angle_gamma   90.00
#
_symmetry.space_group_name_H-M   'P 1'
#
loop_
_entity.id
_entity.type
_entity.pdbx_description
1 polymer ?
#
loop_
_entity_poly.entity_id
_entity_poly.type
_entity_poly.pdbx_seq_one_letter_code
_entity_poly.pdbx_strand_id
1 'polypeptide(L)'
;PGEEPTAPGSMKAPDTHSEKLDALEKQRKGGEDFALTTNQGVRIADDQNSLRAGKRGPTLLEDFILREKITHFDHERIPERIVHARGSAAHGYFQAYSDLSDITKAAFLCDPQKKTPVFVRFSTVQGGAGSADTVRDIRGFATKFYTDEGIFDLVGNNTPIFFIQDAIKFPDFVHAVKPEPHWAVPQGQSAHDTFWDYVSLQPETLHNVMWAMSDRGLPRSYRTMEGFGIHTFRLINAEGKATFVRFHWKPVAGKASLVW
;
A
#
# COMPACT_ATOMS: atom_id res chain seq x y z
N PRO A 1 -5.57 -20.57 11.30
CA PRO A 1 -4.62 -19.61 10.70
C PRO A 1 -3.44 -19.39 11.64
N GLY A 2 -2.21 -19.51 11.13
CA GLY A 2 -1.01 -19.30 11.95
C GLY A 2 -0.48 -20.54 12.69
N GLU A 3 -0.93 -21.75 12.34
CA GLU A 3 -0.29 -22.99 12.83
C GLU A 3 1.13 -23.13 12.28
N GLU A 4 1.36 -22.66 11.06
CA GLU A 4 2.68 -22.56 10.44
C GLU A 4 3.18 -21.10 10.42
N PRO A 5 4.50 -20.88 10.53
CA PRO A 5 5.08 -19.54 10.44
C PRO A 5 4.74 -18.89 9.10
N THR A 6 4.56 -17.56 9.07
CA THR A 6 4.42 -16.83 7.80
C THR A 6 5.70 -16.95 6.98
N ALA A 7 5.57 -17.05 5.65
CA ALA A 7 6.72 -17.10 4.74
C ALA A 7 6.42 -16.30 3.46
N PRO A 8 7.45 -15.93 2.67
CA PRO A 8 7.32 -15.45 1.30
C PRO A 8 6.30 -16.24 0.47
N GLY A 9 5.54 -15.54 -0.37
CA GLY A 9 4.49 -16.15 -1.20
C GLY A 9 5.02 -17.24 -2.13
N SER A 10 6.25 -17.10 -2.63
CA SER A 10 6.91 -18.11 -3.47
C SER A 10 7.17 -19.44 -2.74
N MET A 11 7.22 -19.44 -1.41
CA MET A 11 7.38 -20.68 -0.62
C MET A 11 6.04 -21.28 -0.19
N LYS A 12 5.06 -20.44 0.20
CA LYS A 12 3.75 -20.94 0.67
C LYS A 12 2.72 -21.19 -0.43
N ALA A 13 2.86 -20.55 -1.58
CA ALA A 13 1.95 -20.67 -2.70
C ALA A 13 2.72 -20.68 -4.03
N PRO A 14 3.67 -21.61 -4.22
CA PRO A 14 4.54 -21.64 -5.40
C PRO A 14 3.74 -21.78 -6.70
N ASP A 15 2.63 -22.52 -6.68
CA ASP A 15 1.78 -22.76 -7.87
C ASP A 15 0.85 -21.57 -8.21
N THR A 16 0.90 -20.47 -7.45
CA THR A 16 0.11 -19.27 -7.74
C THR A 16 0.84 -18.38 -8.72
N HIS A 17 0.39 -18.37 -9.97
CA HIS A 17 1.00 -17.63 -11.07
C HIS A 17 0.09 -16.54 -11.65
N SER A 18 0.75 -15.58 -12.30
CA SER A 18 0.15 -14.58 -13.19
C SER A 18 1.28 -13.99 -14.01
N GLU A 19 0.97 -13.39 -15.16
CA GLU A 19 1.99 -12.75 -16.01
C GLU A 19 2.86 -11.77 -15.23
N LYS A 20 2.28 -11.06 -14.25
CA LYS A 20 3.04 -10.14 -13.40
C LYS A 20 3.97 -10.86 -12.43
N LEU A 21 3.52 -11.95 -11.80
CA LEU A 21 4.35 -12.73 -10.88
C LEU A 21 5.51 -13.40 -11.61
N ASP A 22 5.25 -13.92 -12.81
CA ASP A 22 6.26 -14.58 -13.65
C ASP A 22 7.27 -13.55 -14.18
N ALA A 23 6.82 -12.36 -14.56
CA ALA A 23 7.71 -11.26 -14.95
C ALA A 23 8.64 -10.81 -13.80
N LEU A 24 8.24 -11.00 -12.54
CA LEU A 24 9.05 -10.70 -11.36
C LEU A 24 10.06 -11.80 -11.02
N GLU A 25 9.96 -12.99 -11.63
CA GLU A 25 10.87 -14.12 -11.36
C GLU A 25 12.33 -13.74 -11.66
N LYS A 26 12.55 -12.95 -12.71
CA LYS A 26 13.88 -12.48 -13.14
C LYS A 26 14.61 -11.68 -12.05
N GLN A 27 13.88 -11.09 -11.11
CA GLN A 27 14.41 -10.28 -10.01
C GLN A 27 14.43 -11.03 -8.68
N ARG A 28 13.84 -12.24 -8.59
CA ARG A 28 13.92 -13.05 -7.39
C ARG A 28 15.36 -13.55 -7.20
N LYS A 29 15.79 -13.61 -5.95
CA LYS A 29 17.09 -14.15 -5.54
C LYS A 29 16.86 -15.21 -4.46
N GLY A 30 17.27 -16.44 -4.76
CA GLY A 30 17.38 -17.51 -3.78
C GLY A 30 18.69 -17.39 -3.00
N GLY A 31 18.80 -18.15 -1.90
CA GLY A 31 20.03 -18.22 -1.09
C GLY A 31 20.54 -19.63 -0.86
N GLU A 32 19.76 -20.67 -1.18
CA GLU A 32 20.17 -22.06 -1.01
C GLU A 32 21.32 -22.41 -1.97
N ASP A 33 22.35 -23.07 -1.44
CA ASP A 33 23.58 -23.44 -2.15
C ASP A 33 24.38 -22.29 -2.80
N PHE A 34 24.11 -21.03 -2.42
CA PHE A 34 24.91 -19.88 -2.82
C PHE A 34 25.93 -19.50 -1.75
N ALA A 35 27.14 -19.12 -2.19
CA ALA A 35 28.13 -18.52 -1.30
C ALA A 35 27.70 -17.11 -0.89
N LEU A 36 28.01 -16.70 0.34
CA LEU A 36 27.90 -15.31 0.76
C LEU A 36 28.94 -14.46 -0.01
N THR A 37 28.50 -13.39 -0.65
CA THR A 37 29.36 -12.50 -1.45
C THR A 37 29.10 -11.04 -1.14
N THR A 38 30.08 -10.20 -1.44
CA THR A 38 29.88 -8.74 -1.66
C THR A 38 28.91 -8.51 -2.82
N ASN A 39 28.41 -7.28 -2.97
CA ASN A 39 27.59 -6.88 -4.12
C ASN A 39 28.35 -6.97 -5.45
N GLN A 40 29.69 -6.95 -5.43
CA GLN A 40 30.55 -7.14 -6.59
C GLN A 40 30.86 -8.62 -6.91
N GLY A 41 30.29 -9.57 -6.15
CA GLY A 41 30.45 -11.02 -6.38
C GLY A 41 31.70 -11.65 -5.74
N VAL A 42 32.47 -10.91 -4.94
CA VAL A 42 33.61 -11.46 -4.18
C VAL A 42 33.11 -12.29 -3.00
N ARG A 43 33.55 -13.56 -2.88
CA ARG A 43 33.18 -14.44 -1.76
C ARG A 43 33.73 -13.93 -0.44
N ILE A 44 32.89 -13.96 0.60
CA ILE A 44 33.24 -13.56 1.96
C ILE A 44 33.66 -14.79 2.75
N ALA A 45 34.87 -14.79 3.31
CA ALA A 45 35.39 -15.91 4.09
C ALA A 45 34.99 -15.86 5.57
N ASP A 46 34.95 -14.65 6.16
CA ASP A 46 34.56 -14.42 7.55
C ASP A 46 33.63 -13.21 7.61
N ASP A 47 32.34 -13.45 7.89
CA ASP A 47 31.31 -12.41 8.07
C ASP A 47 31.09 -12.06 9.56
N GLN A 48 31.95 -12.54 10.45
CA GLN A 48 31.85 -12.36 11.90
C GLN A 48 32.79 -11.27 12.43
N ASN A 49 33.84 -10.94 11.67
CA ASN A 49 34.90 -10.04 12.11
C ASN A 49 35.22 -8.95 11.09
N SER A 50 35.54 -7.75 11.59
CA SER A 50 36.19 -6.70 10.80
C SER A 50 37.69 -7.00 10.65
N LEU A 51 38.30 -6.54 9.56
CA LEU A 51 39.75 -6.51 9.42
C LEU A 51 40.36 -5.50 10.40
N ARG A 52 41.33 -5.96 11.19
CA ARG A 52 41.97 -5.18 12.27
C ARG A 52 43.49 -5.37 12.27
N ALA A 53 44.22 -4.39 12.79
CA ALA A 53 45.66 -4.50 13.07
C ALA A 53 45.93 -5.43 14.28
N GLY A 54 45.81 -6.73 14.07
CA GLY A 54 45.90 -7.75 15.12
C GLY A 54 44.55 -8.01 15.81
N LYS A 55 44.44 -9.13 16.54
CA LYS A 55 43.17 -9.64 17.11
C LYS A 55 42.44 -8.67 18.06
N ARG A 56 43.16 -7.71 18.66
CA ARG A 56 42.62 -6.69 19.57
C ARG A 56 42.98 -5.26 19.13
N GLY A 57 43.37 -5.09 17.87
CA GLY A 57 43.76 -3.79 17.32
C GLY A 57 42.58 -3.00 16.73
N PRO A 58 42.86 -1.79 16.22
CA PRO A 58 41.87 -0.95 15.53
C PRO A 58 41.45 -1.57 14.18
N THR A 59 40.23 -1.25 13.74
CA THR A 59 39.70 -1.59 12.40
C THR A 59 40.43 -0.81 11.30
N LEU A 60 40.69 -1.46 10.17
CA LEU A 60 41.39 -0.86 9.04
C LEU A 60 40.43 -0.33 7.97
N LEU A 61 40.74 0.83 7.39
CA LEU A 61 39.91 1.46 6.34
C LEU A 61 39.92 0.67 5.02
N GLU A 62 40.95 -0.14 4.79
CA GLU A 62 41.05 -1.01 3.62
C GLU A 62 40.02 -2.16 3.61
N ASP A 63 39.30 -2.39 4.71
CA ASP A 63 38.20 -3.35 4.79
C ASP A 63 36.99 -2.93 3.94
N PHE A 64 37.00 -3.33 2.67
CA PHE A 64 35.92 -3.00 1.75
C PHE A 64 34.65 -3.82 1.99
N ILE A 65 34.76 -5.02 2.58
CA ILE A 65 33.61 -5.89 2.88
C ILE A 65 32.77 -5.23 3.99
N LEU A 66 33.42 -4.81 5.08
CA LEU A 66 32.76 -4.08 6.16
C LEU A 66 32.11 -2.80 5.62
N ARG A 67 32.86 -1.98 4.88
CA ARG A 67 32.35 -0.71 4.37
C ARG A 67 31.17 -0.90 3.41
N GLU A 68 31.22 -1.87 2.52
CA GLU A 68 30.11 -2.15 1.60
C GLU A 68 28.85 -2.55 2.36
N LYS A 69 28.97 -3.50 3.30
CA LYS A 69 27.85 -3.98 4.12
C LYS A 69 27.22 -2.87 4.95
N ILE A 70 28.04 -2.07 5.63
CA ILE A 70 27.56 -0.95 6.45
C ILE A 70 27.00 0.18 5.60
N THR A 71 27.63 0.53 4.47
CA THR A 71 27.09 1.56 3.56
C THR A 71 25.71 1.18 3.03
N HIS A 72 25.49 -0.09 2.68
CA HIS A 72 24.18 -0.55 2.24
C HIS A 72 23.15 -0.45 3.38
N PHE A 73 23.51 -0.87 4.59
CA PHE A 73 22.66 -0.78 5.78
C PHE A 73 22.27 0.69 6.11
N ASP A 74 23.25 1.59 6.13
CA ASP A 74 23.08 3.02 6.43
C ASP A 74 22.16 3.75 5.44
N HIS A 75 21.91 3.14 4.27
CA HIS A 75 21.09 3.70 3.20
C HIS A 75 19.86 2.86 2.86
N GLU A 76 19.46 1.93 3.74
CA GLU A 76 18.25 1.10 3.54
C GLU A 76 16.94 1.90 3.54
N ARG A 77 16.88 3.01 4.29
CA ARG A 77 15.65 3.78 4.47
C ARG A 77 15.44 4.75 3.31
N ILE A 78 14.30 4.60 2.64
CA ILE A 78 13.74 5.60 1.74
C ILE A 78 12.59 6.34 2.44
N PRO A 79 12.25 7.57 2.04
CA PRO A 79 11.11 8.28 2.62
C PRO A 79 9.82 7.46 2.55
N GLU A 80 9.06 7.46 3.63
CA GLU A 80 7.71 6.88 3.61
C GLU A 80 6.75 7.75 2.79
N ARG A 81 5.56 7.23 2.50
CA ARG A 81 4.51 8.04 1.85
C ARG A 81 4.04 9.12 2.84
N ILE A 82 3.82 10.34 2.35
CA ILE A 82 3.36 11.47 3.18
C ILE A 82 2.05 11.13 3.94
N VAL A 83 1.14 10.47 3.24
CA VAL A 83 -0.09 9.86 3.78
C VAL A 83 -0.13 8.39 3.38
N HIS A 84 -0.89 7.58 4.09
CA HIS A 84 -0.97 6.14 3.82
C HIS A 84 0.37 5.41 3.95
N ALA A 85 1.23 5.85 4.88
CA ALA A 85 2.55 5.25 5.13
C ALA A 85 2.41 3.82 5.65
N ARG A 86 1.55 3.59 6.65
CA ARG A 86 1.24 2.24 7.15
C ARG A 86 0.32 1.51 6.16
N GLY A 87 0.81 0.40 5.61
CA GLY A 87 0.00 -0.41 4.70
C GLY A 87 0.57 -1.79 4.43
N SER A 88 -0.30 -2.68 3.95
CA SER A 88 0.01 -4.06 3.61
C SER A 88 -0.51 -4.35 2.22
N ALA A 89 0.14 -5.25 1.49
CA ALA A 89 -0.17 -5.49 0.09
C ALA A 89 -0.20 -6.98 -0.28
N ALA A 90 -0.91 -7.29 -1.35
CA ALA A 90 -1.03 -8.64 -1.88
C ALA A 90 -1.15 -8.63 -3.42
N HIS A 91 -0.65 -9.70 -4.04
CA HIS A 91 -0.89 -9.99 -5.45
C HIS A 91 -2.22 -10.74 -5.64
N GLY A 92 -2.79 -10.64 -6.84
CA GLY A 92 -3.97 -11.39 -7.25
C GLY A 92 -4.26 -11.21 -8.73
N TYR A 93 -5.50 -11.48 -9.13
CA TYR A 93 -6.00 -11.16 -10.47
C TYR A 93 -7.42 -10.58 -10.41
N PHE A 94 -7.78 -9.86 -11.46
CA PHE A 94 -9.12 -9.38 -11.76
C PHE A 94 -9.64 -10.07 -13.02
N GLN A 95 -10.94 -10.31 -13.07
CA GLN A 95 -11.63 -10.87 -14.22
C GLN A 95 -13.01 -10.23 -14.32
N ALA A 96 -13.34 -9.68 -15.49
CA ALA A 96 -14.67 -9.15 -15.76
C ALA A 96 -15.70 -10.29 -15.85
N TYR A 97 -16.93 -10.06 -15.41
CA TYR A 97 -17.98 -11.07 -15.53
C TYR A 97 -18.54 -11.19 -16.95
N SER A 98 -18.57 -10.10 -17.68
CA SER A 98 -19.08 -9.99 -19.05
C SER A 98 -18.30 -8.92 -19.80
N ASP A 99 -18.44 -8.90 -21.12
CA ASP A 99 -17.95 -7.80 -21.95
C ASP A 99 -18.70 -6.49 -21.61
N LEU A 100 -17.96 -5.40 -21.42
CA LEU A 100 -18.47 -4.05 -21.15
C LEU A 100 -18.20 -3.08 -22.32
N SER A 101 -17.90 -3.60 -23.52
CA SER A 101 -17.60 -2.83 -24.74
C SER A 101 -18.65 -1.76 -25.08
N ASP A 102 -19.93 -2.01 -24.78
CA ASP A 102 -21.04 -1.06 -24.93
C ASP A 102 -20.82 0.28 -24.20
N ILE A 103 -20.08 0.26 -23.08
CA ILE A 103 -19.88 1.43 -22.21
C ILE A 103 -18.42 1.85 -22.04
N THR A 104 -17.45 0.98 -22.35
CA THR A 104 -16.02 1.29 -22.24
C THR A 104 -15.20 0.55 -23.28
N LYS A 105 -14.15 1.19 -23.78
CA LYS A 105 -13.13 0.55 -24.63
C LYS A 105 -11.92 -0.01 -23.85
N ALA A 106 -11.98 -0.04 -22.52
CA ALA A 106 -10.86 -0.50 -21.70
C ALA A 106 -10.72 -2.03 -21.77
N ALA A 107 -9.66 -2.55 -22.41
CA ALA A 107 -9.54 -3.97 -22.73
C ALA A 107 -9.69 -4.94 -21.54
N PHE A 108 -9.25 -4.55 -20.34
CA PHE A 108 -9.37 -5.40 -19.14
C PHE A 108 -10.82 -5.59 -18.63
N LEU A 109 -11.77 -4.83 -19.18
CA LEU A 109 -13.20 -4.90 -18.88
C LEU A 109 -14.03 -5.54 -20.01
N CYS A 110 -13.41 -5.87 -21.15
CA CYS A 110 -14.13 -6.30 -22.36
C CYS A 110 -13.93 -7.78 -22.72
N ASP A 111 -13.10 -8.53 -21.99
CA ASP A 111 -12.94 -9.97 -22.17
C ASP A 111 -13.15 -10.72 -20.85
N PRO A 112 -14.26 -11.47 -20.69
CA PRO A 112 -14.54 -12.21 -19.47
C PRO A 112 -13.66 -13.44 -19.27
N GLN A 113 -12.89 -13.88 -20.27
CA GLN A 113 -11.90 -14.96 -20.10
C GLN A 113 -10.55 -14.44 -19.60
N LYS A 114 -10.33 -13.13 -19.68
CA LYS A 114 -9.06 -12.51 -19.35
C LYS A 114 -8.86 -12.34 -17.84
N LYS A 115 -7.73 -12.84 -17.34
CA LYS A 115 -7.26 -12.61 -15.97
C LYS A 115 -6.21 -11.52 -15.97
N THR A 116 -6.60 -10.30 -15.60
CA THR A 116 -5.68 -9.18 -15.45
C THR A 116 -4.94 -9.28 -14.11
N PRO A 117 -3.60 -9.37 -14.09
CA PRO A 117 -2.87 -9.37 -12.83
C PRO A 117 -3.11 -8.07 -12.05
N VAL A 118 -3.19 -8.18 -10.72
CA VAL A 118 -3.31 -7.01 -9.84
C VAL A 118 -2.31 -7.04 -8.69
N PHE A 119 -1.97 -5.85 -8.20
CA PHE A 119 -1.32 -5.67 -6.91
C PHE A 119 -2.13 -4.67 -6.10
N VAL A 120 -2.59 -5.09 -4.92
CA VAL A 120 -3.45 -4.29 -4.04
C VAL A 120 -2.65 -3.88 -2.83
N ARG A 121 -2.71 -2.60 -2.47
CA ARG A 121 -2.17 -2.08 -1.21
C ARG A 121 -3.30 -1.46 -0.38
N PHE A 122 -3.51 -2.03 0.80
CA PHE A 122 -4.36 -1.46 1.84
C PHE A 122 -3.52 -0.61 2.80
N SER A 123 -4.14 0.39 3.42
CA SER A 123 -3.42 1.31 4.32
C SER A 123 -4.36 2.04 5.28
N THR A 124 -3.83 2.54 6.38
CA THR A 124 -4.44 3.66 7.12
C THR A 124 -4.11 4.98 6.40
N VAL A 125 -4.39 6.15 6.97
CA VAL A 125 -4.07 7.46 6.37
C VAL A 125 -3.03 8.22 7.21
N GLN A 126 -3.32 8.42 8.49
CA GLN A 126 -2.63 9.39 9.34
C GLN A 126 -1.24 8.91 9.77
N GLY A 127 -1.15 7.69 10.27
CA GLY A 127 0.05 7.19 10.93
C GLY A 127 1.24 6.95 10.00
N GLY A 128 2.46 7.03 10.57
CA GLY A 128 3.69 6.63 9.89
C GLY A 128 3.78 5.11 9.66
N ALA A 129 4.79 4.62 8.94
CA ALA A 129 4.90 3.19 8.55
C ALA A 129 4.91 2.20 9.74
N GLY A 130 5.32 2.66 10.92
CA GLY A 130 5.34 1.90 12.17
C GLY A 130 4.09 2.02 13.04
N SER A 131 3.03 2.73 12.60
CA SER A 131 1.79 2.85 13.38
C SER A 131 0.99 1.55 13.42
N ALA A 132 0.02 1.46 14.34
CA ALA A 132 -0.85 0.29 14.48
C ALA A 132 -1.92 0.19 13.35
N ASP A 133 -2.40 -1.03 13.08
CA ASP A 133 -3.35 -1.30 11.99
C ASP A 133 -4.82 -1.04 12.35
N THR A 134 -5.21 -1.29 13.60
CA THR A 134 -6.61 -1.25 14.08
C THR A 134 -7.01 0.09 14.68
N VAL A 135 -6.35 1.18 14.29
CA VAL A 135 -6.70 2.55 14.72
C VAL A 135 -8.03 3.02 14.10
N ARG A 136 -8.69 4.02 14.69
CA ARG A 136 -9.81 4.72 14.04
C ARG A 136 -9.26 5.61 12.94
N ASP A 137 -9.52 5.26 11.68
CA ASP A 137 -9.03 6.00 10.52
C ASP A 137 -9.83 5.61 9.25
N ILE A 138 -9.73 6.41 8.20
CA ILE A 138 -10.09 5.93 6.86
C ILE A 138 -9.07 4.86 6.44
N ARG A 139 -9.49 3.92 5.59
CA ARG A 139 -8.57 2.96 4.97
C ARG A 139 -8.41 3.23 3.48
N GLY A 140 -7.18 3.34 3.02
CA GLY A 140 -6.85 3.34 1.60
C GLY A 140 -6.97 1.93 1.01
N PHE A 141 -7.50 1.86 -0.22
CA PHE A 141 -7.66 0.66 -1.02
C PHE A 141 -7.20 0.97 -2.45
N ALA A 142 -5.90 0.81 -2.69
CA ALA A 142 -5.31 1.06 -4.01
C ALA A 142 -5.11 -0.26 -4.77
N THR A 143 -5.69 -0.37 -5.95
CA THR A 143 -5.55 -1.53 -6.84
C THR A 143 -4.86 -1.11 -8.13
N LYS A 144 -3.68 -1.70 -8.37
CA LYS A 144 -2.95 -1.58 -9.63
C LYS A 144 -3.33 -2.73 -10.55
N PHE A 145 -3.85 -2.40 -11.73
CA PHE A 145 -4.19 -3.36 -12.79
C PHE A 145 -3.09 -3.34 -13.86
N TYR A 146 -2.47 -4.50 -14.11
CA TYR A 146 -1.47 -4.66 -15.17
C TYR A 146 -2.19 -5.07 -16.46
N THR A 147 -2.72 -4.11 -17.20
CA THR A 147 -3.46 -4.37 -18.44
C THR A 147 -2.53 -4.34 -19.66
N ASP A 148 -2.92 -5.00 -20.74
CA ASP A 148 -2.17 -5.03 -22.01
C ASP A 148 -2.05 -3.64 -22.66
N GLU A 149 -2.95 -2.73 -22.32
CA GLU A 149 -3.01 -1.35 -22.85
C GLU A 149 -2.41 -0.32 -21.87
N GLY A 150 -1.70 -0.80 -20.85
CA GLY A 150 -1.06 0.04 -19.85
C GLY A 150 -1.54 -0.22 -18.43
N ILE A 151 -0.83 0.35 -17.46
CA ILE A 151 -1.21 0.21 -16.05
C ILE A 151 -2.36 1.16 -15.73
N PHE A 152 -3.42 0.62 -15.14
CA PHE A 152 -4.51 1.40 -14.56
C PHE A 152 -4.45 1.31 -13.03
N ASP A 153 -4.45 2.47 -12.37
CA ASP A 153 -4.48 2.56 -10.91
C ASP A 153 -5.84 3.07 -10.43
N LEU A 154 -6.59 2.19 -9.75
CA LEU A 154 -7.79 2.58 -9.02
C LEU A 154 -7.43 2.84 -7.55
N VAL A 155 -7.18 4.10 -7.22
CA VAL A 155 -6.75 4.54 -5.88
C VAL A 155 -7.95 5.04 -5.09
N GLY A 156 -8.54 4.16 -4.28
CA GLY A 156 -9.75 4.43 -3.52
C GLY A 156 -9.56 4.41 -2.00
N ASN A 157 -10.68 4.62 -1.29
CA ASN A 157 -10.79 4.47 0.17
C ASN A 157 -11.92 3.50 0.55
N ASN A 158 -12.05 3.18 1.83
CA ASN A 158 -13.13 2.33 2.36
C ASN A 158 -14.45 3.07 2.66
N THR A 159 -14.53 4.36 2.32
CA THR A 159 -15.72 5.21 2.43
C THR A 159 -16.03 5.88 1.07
N PRO A 160 -17.30 6.19 0.77
CA PRO A 160 -17.72 6.62 -0.58
C PRO A 160 -17.46 8.10 -0.90
N ILE A 161 -16.89 8.86 0.03
CA ILE A 161 -16.66 10.30 -0.06
C ILE A 161 -15.32 10.67 0.58
N PHE A 162 -14.90 11.93 0.42
CA PHE A 162 -13.71 12.47 1.03
C PHE A 162 -14.04 13.66 1.95
N PHE A 163 -13.07 14.13 2.73
CA PHE A 163 -13.26 15.23 3.69
C PHE A 163 -13.35 16.60 3.04
N ILE A 164 -12.63 16.81 1.94
CA ILE A 164 -12.52 18.12 1.29
C ILE A 164 -13.02 18.05 -0.15
N GLN A 165 -13.45 19.20 -0.67
CA GLN A 165 -13.96 19.33 -2.03
C GLN A 165 -12.86 19.65 -3.04
N ASP A 166 -11.91 20.52 -2.66
CA ASP A 166 -10.84 20.99 -3.53
C ASP A 166 -9.45 20.51 -3.04
N ALA A 167 -8.60 20.11 -3.98
CA ALA A 167 -7.25 19.62 -3.71
C ALA A 167 -6.34 20.68 -3.06
N ILE A 168 -6.60 21.98 -3.25
CA ILE A 168 -5.81 23.05 -2.61
C ILE A 168 -5.88 22.98 -1.08
N LYS A 169 -6.96 22.42 -0.53
CA LYS A 169 -7.17 22.23 0.92
C LYS A 169 -6.47 20.99 1.48
N PHE A 170 -5.89 20.15 0.64
CA PHE A 170 -5.31 18.87 1.05
C PHE A 170 -4.15 19.01 2.05
N PRO A 171 -3.17 19.93 1.85
CA PRO A 171 -2.12 20.14 2.85
C PRO A 171 -2.68 20.61 4.18
N ASP A 172 -3.65 21.52 4.19
CA ASP A 172 -4.27 22.02 5.42
C ASP A 172 -4.95 20.88 6.21
N PHE A 173 -5.76 20.07 5.52
CA PHE A 173 -6.44 18.92 6.13
C PHE A 173 -5.45 17.88 6.64
N VAL A 174 -4.42 17.55 5.86
CA VAL A 174 -3.40 16.57 6.26
C VAL A 174 -2.60 17.06 7.46
N HIS A 175 -2.20 18.34 7.48
CA HIS A 175 -1.52 18.92 8.64
C HIS A 175 -2.40 18.90 9.88
N ALA A 176 -3.69 19.20 9.75
CA ALA A 176 -4.64 19.19 10.86
C ALA A 176 -4.88 17.80 11.44
N VAL A 177 -4.87 16.72 10.64
CA VAL A 177 -5.09 15.35 11.16
C VAL A 177 -3.80 14.68 11.63
N LYS A 178 -2.65 15.04 11.05
CA LYS A 178 -1.32 14.53 11.43
C LYS A 178 -0.94 14.93 12.86
N PRO A 179 0.09 14.28 13.45
CA PRO A 179 0.58 14.68 14.75
C PRO A 179 1.02 16.16 14.73
N GLU A 180 0.69 16.90 15.78
CA GLU A 180 0.90 18.34 15.83
C GLU A 180 2.39 18.71 15.75
N PRO A 181 2.77 19.79 15.03
CA PRO A 181 4.13 19.96 14.56
C PRO A 181 5.16 20.26 15.64
N HIS A 182 4.74 20.75 16.81
CA HIS A 182 5.66 21.15 17.88
C HIS A 182 6.19 19.97 18.71
N TRP A 183 5.46 18.86 18.75
CA TRP A 183 5.79 17.68 19.57
C TRP A 183 5.51 16.32 18.90
N ALA A 184 4.98 16.32 17.67
CA ALA A 184 4.66 15.15 16.88
C ALA A 184 3.73 14.14 17.59
N VAL A 185 2.70 14.64 18.29
CA VAL A 185 1.66 13.84 18.98
C VAL A 185 0.26 14.28 18.50
N PRO A 186 -0.72 13.36 18.38
CA PRO A 186 -0.69 11.91 18.59
C PRO A 186 -0.47 11.09 17.29
N GLN A 187 0.08 9.88 17.44
CA GLN A 187 0.27 8.94 16.33
C GLN A 187 -1.01 8.12 16.07
N GLY A 188 -1.44 8.06 14.81
CA GLY A 188 -2.56 7.23 14.36
C GLY A 188 -3.93 7.62 14.92
N GLN A 189 -4.11 8.89 15.30
CA GLN A 189 -5.32 9.37 15.97
C GLN A 189 -5.72 10.74 15.43
N SER A 190 -7.02 10.94 15.23
CA SER A 190 -7.63 12.26 14.96
C SER A 190 -8.19 12.90 16.23
N ALA A 191 -7.95 12.30 17.40
CA ALA A 191 -8.45 12.76 18.70
C ALA A 191 -7.51 13.81 19.32
N HIS A 192 -7.37 14.95 18.64
CA HIS A 192 -6.56 16.08 19.09
C HIS A 192 -7.10 17.40 18.52
N ASP A 193 -6.65 18.50 19.11
CA ASP A 193 -7.22 19.83 18.94
C ASP A 193 -7.16 20.31 17.48
N THR A 194 -6.01 20.20 16.81
CA THR A 194 -5.88 20.75 15.45
C THR A 194 -6.79 20.07 14.42
N PHE A 195 -7.10 18.78 14.60
CA PHE A 195 -8.05 18.08 13.72
C PHE A 195 -9.46 18.62 13.91
N TRP A 196 -9.92 18.72 15.15
CA TRP A 196 -11.29 19.16 15.44
C TRP A 196 -11.47 20.66 15.22
N ASP A 197 -10.42 21.47 15.37
CA ASP A 197 -10.40 22.88 14.97
C ASP A 197 -10.70 23.01 13.47
N TYR A 198 -9.94 22.31 12.61
CA TYR A 198 -10.19 22.30 11.17
C TYR A 198 -11.60 21.84 10.80
N VAL A 199 -12.08 20.75 11.41
CA VAL A 199 -13.43 20.24 11.18
C VAL A 199 -14.51 21.26 11.57
N SER A 200 -14.32 21.99 12.68
CA SER A 200 -15.26 23.00 13.16
C SER A 200 -15.38 24.21 12.22
N LEU A 201 -14.30 24.54 11.51
CA LEU A 201 -14.23 25.67 10.57
C LEU A 201 -14.55 25.28 9.12
N GLN A 202 -14.48 23.99 8.78
CA GLN A 202 -14.72 23.48 7.43
C GLN A 202 -15.86 22.45 7.42
N PRO A 203 -17.13 22.89 7.34
CA PRO A 203 -18.29 22.00 7.43
C PRO A 203 -18.42 20.99 6.28
N GLU A 204 -17.71 21.18 5.16
CA GLU A 204 -17.63 20.18 4.07
C GLU A 204 -17.06 18.84 4.54
N THR A 205 -16.28 18.83 5.63
CA THR A 205 -15.66 17.63 6.22
C THR A 205 -16.66 16.71 6.89
N LEU A 206 -17.80 17.26 7.35
CA LEU A 206 -18.71 16.59 8.27
C LEU A 206 -19.23 15.25 7.74
N HIS A 207 -19.46 15.14 6.43
CA HIS A 207 -19.93 13.87 5.87
C HIS A 207 -18.90 12.75 6.10
N ASN A 208 -17.64 12.92 5.72
CA ASN A 208 -16.66 11.85 5.90
C ASN A 208 -16.20 11.68 7.36
N VAL A 209 -16.32 12.73 8.19
CA VAL A 209 -16.17 12.63 9.65
C VAL A 209 -17.20 11.65 10.22
N MET A 210 -18.48 11.73 9.81
CA MET A 210 -19.51 10.78 10.25
C MET A 210 -19.15 9.33 9.90
N TRP A 211 -18.57 9.08 8.72
CA TRP A 211 -18.09 7.75 8.37
C TRP A 211 -16.92 7.29 9.23
N ALA A 212 -15.93 8.16 9.47
CA ALA A 212 -14.78 7.83 10.32
C ALA A 212 -15.17 7.60 11.80
N MET A 213 -16.18 8.32 12.30
CA MET A 213 -16.69 8.17 13.67
C MET A 213 -17.61 6.95 13.83
N SER A 214 -18.22 6.47 12.75
CA SER A 214 -18.89 5.16 12.75
C SER A 214 -17.90 3.99 12.83
N ASP A 215 -18.39 2.76 12.97
CA ASP A 215 -17.56 1.56 12.97
C ASP A 215 -16.85 1.31 11.62
N ARG A 216 -17.19 2.05 10.55
CA ARG A 216 -16.42 2.04 9.29
C ARG A 216 -14.96 2.47 9.49
N GLY A 217 -14.69 3.30 10.50
CA GLY A 217 -13.33 3.71 10.87
C GLY A 217 -12.50 2.61 11.53
N LEU A 218 -13.11 1.47 11.88
CA LEU A 218 -12.50 0.36 12.61
C LEU A 218 -12.81 -0.99 11.94
N PRO A 219 -12.43 -1.21 10.67
CA PRO A 219 -12.77 -2.46 9.98
C PRO A 219 -12.14 -3.68 10.65
N ARG A 220 -12.89 -4.79 10.73
CA ARG A 220 -12.43 -6.05 11.33
C ARG A 220 -11.25 -6.64 10.56
N SER A 221 -11.23 -6.45 9.25
CA SER A 221 -10.22 -6.91 8.31
C SER A 221 -10.32 -6.08 7.03
N TYR A 222 -9.21 -5.96 6.28
CA TYR A 222 -9.26 -5.45 4.90
C TYR A 222 -10.18 -6.31 4.01
N ARG A 223 -10.39 -7.58 4.37
CA ARG A 223 -11.31 -8.49 3.66
C ARG A 223 -12.79 -8.17 3.90
N THR A 224 -13.12 -7.37 4.92
CA THR A 224 -14.51 -7.12 5.36
C THR A 224 -14.91 -5.66 5.30
N MET A 225 -14.25 -4.87 4.45
CA MET A 225 -14.60 -3.47 4.17
C MET A 225 -14.97 -3.29 2.70
N GLU A 226 -15.88 -2.35 2.42
CA GLU A 226 -16.10 -1.88 1.04
C GLU A 226 -14.90 -1.03 0.59
N GLY A 227 -14.81 -0.80 -0.72
CA GLY A 227 -13.88 0.14 -1.32
C GLY A 227 -14.57 1.02 -2.35
N PHE A 228 -14.09 2.24 -2.54
CA PHE A 228 -14.73 3.23 -3.40
C PHE A 228 -13.68 4.08 -4.09
N GLY A 229 -13.88 4.35 -5.39
CA GLY A 229 -13.07 5.32 -6.12
C GLY A 229 -13.35 6.78 -5.74
N ILE A 230 -14.41 7.03 -4.96
CA ILE A 230 -14.95 8.33 -4.52
C ILE A 230 -15.43 9.20 -5.69
N HIS A 231 -14.52 9.59 -6.57
CA HIS A 231 -14.76 10.51 -7.66
C HIS A 231 -15.64 9.89 -8.75
N THR A 232 -16.39 10.76 -9.43
CA THR A 232 -17.06 10.41 -10.67
C THR A 232 -16.04 10.46 -11.81
N PHE A 233 -15.79 9.32 -12.46
CA PHE A 233 -14.98 9.20 -13.66
C PHE A 233 -15.88 9.11 -14.90
N ARG A 234 -15.25 8.99 -16.07
CA ARG A 234 -15.94 8.69 -17.34
C ARG A 234 -15.43 7.38 -17.91
N LEU A 235 -16.36 6.52 -18.32
CA LEU A 235 -16.10 5.45 -19.26
C LEU A 235 -16.47 5.95 -20.66
N ILE A 236 -15.59 5.69 -21.62
CA ILE A 236 -15.80 6.06 -23.03
C ILE A 236 -15.80 4.77 -23.84
N ASN A 237 -16.88 4.52 -24.58
CA ASN A 237 -16.98 3.35 -25.46
C ASN A 237 -16.28 3.59 -26.82
N ALA A 238 -16.36 2.62 -27.74
CA ALA A 238 -15.72 2.70 -29.06
C ALA A 238 -16.27 3.85 -29.93
N GLU A 239 -17.55 4.19 -29.80
CA GLU A 239 -18.21 5.29 -30.51
C GLU A 239 -17.94 6.67 -29.89
N GLY A 240 -17.17 6.73 -28.80
CA GLY A 240 -16.88 7.98 -28.09
C GLY A 240 -17.99 8.45 -27.16
N LYS A 241 -19.01 7.63 -26.89
CA LYS A 241 -20.09 7.93 -25.94
C LYS A 241 -19.55 7.86 -24.51
N ALA A 242 -19.79 8.92 -23.75
CA ALA A 242 -19.39 9.01 -22.35
C ALA A 242 -20.49 8.54 -21.39
N THR A 243 -20.08 7.73 -20.41
CA THR A 243 -20.92 7.32 -19.27
C THR A 243 -20.21 7.70 -17.97
N PHE A 244 -20.89 8.43 -17.09
CA PHE A 244 -20.35 8.72 -15.76
C PHE A 244 -20.33 7.45 -14.89
N VAL A 245 -19.24 7.23 -14.17
CA VAL A 245 -19.05 6.04 -13.32
C VAL A 245 -18.47 6.42 -11.96
N ARG A 246 -18.89 5.69 -10.92
CA ARG A 246 -18.17 5.59 -9.65
C ARG A 246 -17.81 4.14 -9.41
N PHE A 247 -16.59 3.88 -8.96
CA PHE A 247 -16.09 2.52 -8.76
C PHE A 247 -16.39 2.03 -7.34
N HIS A 248 -16.75 0.75 -7.23
CA HIS A 248 -17.10 0.09 -5.97
C HIS A 248 -16.41 -1.28 -5.86
N TRP A 249 -15.87 -1.57 -4.69
CA TRP A 249 -15.46 -2.90 -4.26
C TRP A 249 -16.43 -3.40 -3.20
N LYS A 250 -17.07 -4.53 -3.48
CA LYS A 250 -17.96 -5.22 -2.54
C LYS A 250 -17.23 -6.46 -1.99
N PRO A 251 -16.94 -6.54 -0.68
CA PRO A 251 -16.24 -7.68 -0.11
C PRO A 251 -17.14 -8.92 -0.14
N VAL A 252 -16.64 -10.01 -0.71
CA VAL A 252 -17.33 -11.32 -0.68
C VAL A 252 -17.52 -11.80 0.77
N ALA A 253 -16.57 -11.49 1.65
CA ALA A 253 -16.63 -11.86 3.07
C ALA A 253 -17.62 -11.02 3.91
N GLY A 254 -18.41 -10.15 3.28
CA GLY A 254 -19.36 -9.27 3.96
C GLY A 254 -18.70 -8.07 4.62
N LYS A 255 -19.51 -7.28 5.34
CA LYS A 255 -19.07 -6.07 6.04
C LYS A 255 -19.02 -6.34 7.53
N ALA A 256 -17.86 -6.13 8.14
CA ALA A 256 -17.66 -6.32 9.56
C ALA A 256 -16.61 -5.34 10.10
N SER A 257 -16.88 -4.83 11.29
CA SER A 257 -16.03 -3.89 12.01
C SER A 257 -15.75 -4.38 13.43
N LEU A 258 -14.70 -3.86 14.03
CA LEU A 258 -14.47 -3.90 15.46
C LEU A 258 -15.37 -2.87 16.16
N VAL A 259 -15.43 -2.96 17.48
CA VAL A 259 -15.85 -1.85 18.33
C VAL A 259 -14.61 -1.01 18.71
N TRP A 260 -14.83 0.21 19.18
CA TRP A 260 -13.76 1.05 19.74
C TRP A 260 -13.14 0.41 20.99
#